data_AF-A0A7X8YHQ4-F1
#
_entry.id   AF-A0A7X8YHQ4-F1
#
_cell.length_a   1.000
_cell.length_b   1.000
_cell.length_c   1.000
_cell.angle_alpha   90.00
_cell.angle_beta   90.00
_cell.angle_gamma   90.00
#
_symmetry.space_group_name_H-M   'P 1'
#
loop_
_entity.id
_entity.type
_entity.pdbx_description
1 polymer ?
#
loop_
_entity_poly.entity_id
_entity_poly.type
_entity_poly.pdbx_seq_one_letter_code
_entity_poly.pdbx_strand_id
1 'polypeptide(L)'
;MRKIIFSVGIVASLILSMVGCGGSGEESSDTGSAGSGSTGISFSSYVNGSFKSMYDPANSSSAIVRNLDPDNQNDLGYCGYGEGRSSDRYYESARVIVVGSDSLPADDFRWGATLGEWALDRALAAMKISHSKYIDMKSGISVAASQGITQMIESIYANTGFVAEYNSAHYQSILENVFNGNLVTHSYGSEIVPNLSSFSGKFATDTDSARRAIRVALAAMSANDELTLYYDLYNEMVNQGIDVENELGLFGVIPENIEKMVVCLSASRSNSEWGMGTRQGFEVAAKSATQRSDDLQIATHEVIHHLQATITEPTIGGASLERWFSEGQAIVLSGMKANTGNHSRRTLDVINASDGADYYATHGDNEYPDYGQAYNWFVRKFGSNAQFELLYQLRASRSMDLDTSGYSAAFVDEFNKLAKPNCDYDCRFELTDFRADYPNQNK
;
A
#
# COMPACT_ATOMS: atom_id res chain seq x y z
N MET A 1 -46.69 -9.55 18.77
CA MET A 1 -46.01 -8.41 18.10
C MET A 1 -44.52 -8.64 18.19
N ARG A 2 -43.90 -9.17 17.12
CA ARG A 2 -42.45 -9.40 17.04
C ARG A 2 -41.80 -8.11 16.53
N LYS A 3 -40.88 -7.54 17.30
CA LYS A 3 -40.08 -6.39 16.87
C LYS A 3 -38.91 -6.90 16.04
N ILE A 4 -38.84 -6.47 14.79
CA ILE A 4 -37.69 -6.63 13.90
C ILE A 4 -36.72 -5.50 14.24
N ILE A 5 -35.51 -5.85 14.67
CA ILE A 5 -34.41 -4.92 14.87
C ILE A 5 -33.60 -4.95 13.59
N PHE A 6 -33.59 -3.84 12.84
CA PHE A 6 -32.65 -3.62 11.76
C PHE A 6 -31.30 -3.27 12.38
N SER A 7 -30.36 -4.20 12.36
CA SER A 7 -28.95 -3.96 12.64
C SER A 7 -28.32 -3.29 11.42
N VAL A 8 -28.08 -1.99 11.51
CA VAL A 8 -27.22 -1.24 10.59
C VAL A 8 -25.78 -1.71 10.83
N GLY A 9 -25.22 -2.41 9.85
CA GLY A 9 -23.83 -2.86 9.87
C GLY A 9 -22.90 -1.67 9.68
N ILE A 10 -22.24 -1.24 10.76
CA ILE A 10 -21.06 -0.38 10.67
C ILE A 10 -19.93 -1.27 10.18
N VAL A 11 -19.62 -1.18 8.89
CA VAL A 11 -18.41 -1.77 8.30
C VAL A 11 -17.24 -0.92 8.78
N ALA A 12 -16.48 -1.44 9.73
CA ALA A 12 -15.22 -0.87 10.15
C ALA A 12 -14.24 -0.98 8.96
N SER A 13 -14.04 0.12 8.23
CA SER A 13 -12.92 0.26 7.32
C SER A 13 -11.64 0.04 8.12
N LEU A 14 -10.94 -1.04 7.78
CA LEU A 14 -9.66 -1.45 8.34
C LEU A 14 -8.58 -0.47 7.84
N ILE A 15 -8.54 0.71 8.44
CA ILE A 15 -7.42 1.64 8.32
C ILE A 15 -6.27 0.95 9.04
N LEU A 16 -5.20 0.57 8.32
CA LEU A 16 -3.93 0.27 8.96
C LEU A 16 -3.57 1.49 9.80
N SER A 17 -3.74 1.38 11.12
CA SER A 17 -3.12 2.27 12.08
C SER A 17 -1.62 1.97 12.06
N MET A 18 -0.93 2.41 11.00
CA MET A 18 0.52 2.55 11.02
C MET A 18 0.78 3.70 12.00
N VAL A 19 1.00 3.33 13.26
CA VAL A 19 1.45 4.26 14.30
C VAL A 19 2.70 4.93 13.74
N GLY A 20 2.68 6.26 13.66
CA GLY A 20 3.76 7.02 13.04
C GLY A 20 5.13 6.59 13.56
N CYS A 21 6.11 6.47 12.66
CA CYS A 21 7.48 6.14 13.04
C CYS A 21 8.02 7.28 13.94
N GLY A 22 8.20 6.96 15.21
CA GLY A 22 8.68 7.88 16.23
C GLY A 22 9.78 7.21 17.05
N GLY A 23 11.03 7.59 16.80
CA GLY A 23 12.19 7.15 17.58
C GLY A 23 12.85 8.30 18.35
N SER A 24 13.38 8.02 19.53
CA SER A 24 14.28 8.89 20.26
C SER A 24 15.66 8.89 19.58
N GLY A 25 16.00 9.95 18.84
CA GLY A 25 17.34 10.13 18.29
C GLY A 25 18.28 10.80 19.29
N GLU A 26 19.28 10.07 19.81
CA GLU A 26 20.45 10.68 20.44
C GLU A 26 21.47 11.10 19.37
N GLU A 27 21.89 12.37 19.43
CA GLU A 27 22.96 12.92 18.60
C GLU A 27 24.32 12.30 19.00
N SER A 28 24.76 11.26 18.30
CA SER A 28 26.15 10.79 18.38
C SER A 28 26.92 11.27 17.15
N SER A 29 27.78 12.26 17.34
CA SER A 29 28.78 12.68 16.36
C SER A 29 29.83 11.57 16.17
N ASP A 30 29.85 10.92 15.01
CA ASP A 30 31.04 10.18 14.59
C ASP A 30 31.24 10.25 13.07
N THR A 31 32.45 10.68 12.71
CA THR A 31 32.94 10.91 11.35
C THR A 31 33.54 9.63 10.77
N GLY A 32 32.96 9.08 9.71
CA GLY A 32 33.50 7.87 9.04
C GLY A 32 32.77 7.48 7.76
N SER A 33 33.25 8.01 6.64
CA SER A 33 32.72 7.96 5.27
C SER A 33 32.36 6.57 4.70
N ALA A 34 31.13 6.45 4.21
CA ALA A 34 30.81 5.78 2.94
C ALA A 34 29.60 6.48 2.25
N GLY A 35 29.88 7.40 1.33
CA GLY A 35 28.98 7.76 0.22
C GLY A 35 27.59 8.29 0.53
N SER A 36 27.38 9.11 1.57
CA SER A 36 26.10 9.82 1.77
C SER A 36 26.22 11.24 1.22
N GLY A 37 25.70 11.46 0.02
CA GLY A 37 25.52 12.81 -0.53
C GLY A 37 24.61 13.62 0.39
N SER A 38 24.89 14.92 0.53
CA SER A 38 24.13 15.89 1.34
C SER A 38 22.63 15.58 1.38
N THR A 39 22.09 15.29 2.56
CA THR A 39 20.66 15.07 2.80
C THR A 39 19.86 16.36 2.87
N GLY A 40 20.54 17.51 2.99
CA GLY A 40 19.91 18.83 3.06
C GLY A 40 19.41 19.30 1.69
N ILE A 41 18.10 19.59 1.60
CA ILE A 41 17.48 20.21 0.43
C ILE A 41 17.61 21.73 0.54
N SER A 42 18.30 22.33 -0.44
CA SER A 42 18.45 23.78 -0.56
C SER A 42 17.39 24.38 -1.50
N PHE A 43 17.09 25.67 -1.37
CA PHE A 43 16.17 26.35 -2.29
C PHE A 43 16.64 26.28 -3.75
N SER A 44 17.96 26.32 -3.98
CA SER A 44 18.56 26.20 -5.31
C SER A 44 18.44 24.82 -5.95
N SER A 45 18.06 23.80 -5.18
CA SER A 45 17.90 22.42 -5.67
C SER A 45 16.44 22.03 -5.92
N TYR A 46 15.50 22.98 -5.85
CA TYR A 46 14.10 22.66 -6.05
C TYR A 46 13.79 22.15 -7.46
N VAL A 47 13.00 21.09 -7.53
CA VAL A 47 12.51 20.55 -8.79
C VAL A 47 11.49 21.51 -9.44
N ASN A 48 11.48 21.53 -10.77
CA ASN A 48 10.51 22.30 -11.53
C ASN A 48 9.10 21.80 -11.26
N GLY A 49 8.17 22.74 -11.12
CA GLY A 49 6.76 22.47 -10.92
C GLY A 49 5.95 23.76 -10.88
N SER A 50 4.67 23.63 -10.61
CA SER A 50 3.75 24.77 -10.57
C SER A 50 2.60 24.51 -9.61
N PHE A 51 2.06 25.59 -9.03
CA PHE A 51 0.80 25.52 -8.31
C PHE A 51 -0.35 25.39 -9.30
N LYS A 52 -1.27 24.48 -8.98
CA LYS A 52 -2.55 24.29 -9.66
C LYS A 52 -3.67 24.48 -8.67
N SER A 53 -4.81 24.96 -9.14
CA SER A 53 -6.02 25.12 -8.33
C SER A 53 -6.77 23.79 -8.26
N MET A 54 -7.26 23.42 -7.09
CA MET A 54 -8.17 22.28 -6.93
C MET A 54 -9.54 22.56 -7.56
N TYR A 55 -9.93 23.83 -7.69
CA TYR A 55 -11.23 24.25 -8.23
C TYR A 55 -11.18 24.72 -9.68
N ASP A 56 -10.07 24.49 -10.38
CA ASP A 56 -9.98 24.85 -11.80
C ASP A 56 -11.00 24.01 -12.60
N PRO A 57 -12.02 24.63 -13.21
CA PRO A 57 -13.03 23.91 -14.00
C PRO A 57 -12.42 23.19 -15.22
N ALA A 58 -11.24 23.63 -15.68
CA ALA A 58 -10.51 22.93 -16.72
C ALA A 58 -9.90 21.60 -16.24
N ASN A 59 -9.75 21.42 -14.91
CA ASN A 59 -9.18 20.25 -14.26
C ASN A 59 -10.16 19.53 -13.33
N SER A 60 -11.42 19.98 -13.23
CA SER A 60 -12.43 19.42 -12.32
C SER A 60 -12.83 17.98 -12.67
N SER A 61 -12.53 17.53 -13.89
CA SER A 61 -12.68 16.14 -14.32
C SER A 61 -11.40 15.31 -14.18
N SER A 62 -10.31 15.90 -13.67
CA SER A 62 -9.07 15.14 -13.45
C SER A 62 -9.23 14.21 -12.25
N ALA A 63 -8.69 13.00 -12.36
CA ALA A 63 -8.58 12.05 -11.26
C ALA A 63 -7.98 12.71 -10.01
N ILE A 64 -7.03 13.64 -10.19
CA ILE A 64 -6.36 14.36 -9.12
C ILE A 64 -7.35 15.20 -8.30
N VAL A 65 -8.05 16.15 -8.92
CA VAL A 65 -9.00 17.02 -8.21
C VAL A 65 -10.06 16.21 -7.49
N ARG A 66 -10.52 15.15 -8.14
CA ARG A 66 -11.58 14.27 -7.67
C ARG A 66 -11.17 13.38 -6.48
N ASN A 67 -9.96 12.81 -6.51
CA ASN A 67 -9.45 12.00 -5.40
C ASN A 67 -8.89 12.84 -4.24
N LEU A 68 -8.53 14.11 -4.49
CA LEU A 68 -8.12 15.06 -3.45
C LEU A 68 -9.32 15.72 -2.74
N ASP A 69 -10.55 15.51 -3.22
CA ASP A 69 -11.76 16.09 -2.62
C ASP A 69 -11.94 15.58 -1.18
N PRO A 70 -12.02 16.49 -0.17
CA PRO A 70 -12.32 16.18 1.24
C PRO A 70 -13.41 15.16 1.47
N ASP A 71 -14.45 15.16 0.64
CA ASP A 71 -15.61 14.31 0.79
C ASP A 71 -15.39 12.87 0.24
N ASN A 72 -14.26 12.61 -0.43
CA ASN A 72 -13.95 11.33 -1.08
C ASN A 72 -12.57 10.72 -0.72
N GLN A 73 -11.94 11.14 0.38
CA GLN A 73 -10.52 10.83 0.68
C GLN A 73 -10.25 9.45 1.32
N ASN A 74 -10.88 8.38 0.83
CA ASN A 74 -10.50 7.02 1.26
C ASN A 74 -9.05 6.66 0.86
N ASP A 75 -8.52 7.32 -0.16
CA ASP A 75 -7.23 6.98 -0.78
C ASP A 75 -6.02 7.68 -0.13
N LEU A 76 -6.23 8.81 0.56
CA LEU A 76 -5.14 9.70 1.01
C LEU A 76 -4.77 9.54 2.49
N GLY A 77 -5.41 8.64 3.23
CA GLY A 77 -5.08 8.42 4.65
C GLY A 77 -5.37 9.62 5.53
N TYR A 78 -4.44 10.03 6.39
CA TYR A 78 -4.65 11.13 7.35
C TYR A 78 -4.64 12.51 6.67
N CYS A 79 -3.99 12.62 5.51
CA CYS A 79 -4.17 13.75 4.58
C CYS A 79 -5.63 14.02 4.24
N GLY A 80 -6.39 12.92 4.21
CA GLY A 80 -7.83 12.78 4.16
C GLY A 80 -8.64 13.72 5.02
N TYR A 81 -8.24 13.78 6.28
CA TYR A 81 -9.14 14.10 7.38
C TYR A 81 -8.74 15.37 8.13
N GLY A 82 -7.59 15.97 7.80
CA GLY A 82 -7.02 17.11 8.51
C GLY A 82 -6.49 18.21 7.59
N GLU A 83 -5.21 18.53 7.75
CA GLU A 83 -4.56 19.73 7.22
C GLU A 83 -4.55 19.79 5.67
N GLY A 84 -4.61 18.65 4.99
CA GLY A 84 -4.73 18.56 3.53
C GLY A 84 -6.09 18.98 2.96
N ARG A 85 -7.16 19.00 3.78
CA ARG A 85 -8.53 19.37 3.34
C ARG A 85 -8.73 20.84 3.01
N SER A 86 -7.81 21.69 3.45
CA SER A 86 -8.05 23.14 3.53
C SER A 86 -7.35 23.94 2.45
N SER A 87 -6.82 23.30 1.40
CA SER A 87 -6.07 24.01 0.37
C SER A 87 -6.80 24.07 -0.94
N ASP A 88 -7.06 25.29 -1.42
CA ASP A 88 -7.61 25.55 -2.75
C ASP A 88 -6.60 25.21 -3.87
N ARG A 89 -5.40 24.75 -3.52
CA ARG A 89 -4.27 24.51 -4.43
C ARG A 89 -3.47 23.27 -4.08
N TYR A 90 -2.71 22.79 -5.06
CA TYR A 90 -1.65 21.80 -4.88
C TYR A 90 -0.44 22.18 -5.73
N TYR A 91 0.74 21.66 -5.40
CA TYR A 91 1.93 21.85 -6.23
C TYR A 91 2.22 20.57 -7.01
N GLU A 92 2.39 20.70 -8.32
CA GLU A 92 2.64 19.57 -9.20
C GLU A 92 4.02 19.69 -9.84
N SER A 93 4.80 18.61 -9.72
CA SER A 93 6.10 18.42 -10.37
C SER A 93 6.01 17.34 -11.46
N ALA A 94 7.15 16.81 -11.92
CA ALA A 94 7.14 15.77 -12.95
C ALA A 94 6.47 14.48 -12.45
N ARG A 95 6.77 14.07 -11.21
CA ARG A 95 6.36 12.74 -10.68
C ARG A 95 5.56 12.78 -9.40
N VAL A 96 5.53 13.93 -8.71
CA VAL A 96 4.81 14.07 -7.45
C VAL A 96 3.83 15.23 -7.45
N ILE A 97 2.76 15.04 -6.67
CA ILE A 97 1.80 16.07 -6.27
C ILE A 97 2.01 16.34 -4.79
N VAL A 98 2.02 17.61 -4.40
CA VAL A 98 2.15 18.03 -3.01
C VAL A 98 0.89 18.72 -2.55
N VAL A 99 0.32 18.22 -1.46
CA VAL A 99 -0.85 18.77 -0.77
C VAL A 99 -0.49 19.13 0.67
N GLY A 100 -1.24 20.05 1.26
CA GLY A 100 -1.04 20.56 2.62
C GLY A 100 -1.94 21.76 2.85
N SER A 101 -2.00 22.30 4.07
CA SER A 101 -2.94 23.40 4.38
C SER A 101 -2.63 24.70 3.62
N ASP A 102 -3.65 25.53 3.38
CA ASP A 102 -3.47 26.84 2.73
C ASP A 102 -2.56 27.80 3.50
N SER A 103 -2.43 27.60 4.81
CA SER A 103 -1.55 28.39 5.67
C SER A 103 -0.06 28.13 5.42
N LEU A 104 0.29 27.01 4.79
CA LEU A 104 1.69 26.67 4.52
C LEU A 104 2.29 27.56 3.42
N PRO A 105 3.52 28.06 3.60
CA PRO A 105 4.17 28.92 2.63
C PRO A 105 4.46 28.15 1.33
N ALA A 106 4.51 28.86 0.20
CA ALA A 106 4.82 28.26 -1.10
C ALA A 106 6.17 27.53 -1.15
N ASP A 107 7.12 27.91 -0.28
CA ASP A 107 8.41 27.26 -0.14
C ASP A 107 8.28 25.79 0.31
N ASP A 108 7.37 25.49 1.24
CA ASP A 108 7.15 24.16 1.79
C ASP A 108 6.67 23.18 0.70
N PHE A 109 5.80 23.63 -0.19
CA PHE A 109 5.32 22.79 -1.30
C PHE A 109 6.43 22.48 -2.32
N ARG A 110 7.29 23.45 -2.62
CA ARG A 110 8.44 23.22 -3.53
C ARG A 110 9.48 22.31 -2.89
N TRP A 111 9.72 22.48 -1.60
CA TRP A 111 10.54 21.59 -0.81
C TRP A 111 9.95 20.17 -0.80
N GLY A 112 8.67 20.02 -0.49
CA GLY A 112 7.96 18.74 -0.47
C GLY A 112 8.00 18.02 -1.81
N ALA A 113 7.90 18.76 -2.92
CA ALA A 113 8.01 18.19 -4.26
C ALA A 113 9.41 17.63 -4.51
N THR A 114 10.43 18.39 -4.10
CA THR A 114 11.84 17.99 -4.24
C THR A 114 12.15 16.78 -3.36
N LEU A 115 11.66 16.80 -2.12
CA LEU A 115 11.78 15.70 -1.17
C LEU A 115 11.14 14.43 -1.73
N GLY A 116 9.90 14.53 -2.23
CA GLY A 116 9.18 13.39 -2.80
C GLY A 116 9.84 12.81 -4.04
N GLU A 117 10.30 13.65 -4.98
CA GLU A 117 11.01 13.16 -6.17
C GLU A 117 12.31 12.42 -5.81
N TRP A 118 13.11 12.99 -4.90
CA TRP A 118 14.37 12.39 -4.48
C TRP A 118 14.17 11.12 -3.64
N ALA A 119 13.18 11.12 -2.75
CA ALA A 119 12.82 9.95 -1.96
C ALA A 119 12.32 8.81 -2.86
N LEU A 120 11.49 9.12 -3.87
CA LEU A 120 11.05 8.15 -4.85
C LEU A 120 12.22 7.58 -5.66
N ASP A 121 13.15 8.40 -6.14
CA ASP A 121 14.34 7.92 -6.84
C ASP A 121 15.18 6.97 -5.98
N ARG A 122 15.42 7.36 -4.72
CA ARG A 122 16.19 6.55 -3.77
C ARG A 122 15.50 5.22 -3.47
N ALA A 123 14.21 5.25 -3.17
CA ALA A 123 13.43 4.07 -2.85
C ALA A 123 13.34 3.10 -4.05
N LEU A 124 13.07 3.62 -5.25
CA LEU A 124 13.06 2.82 -6.48
C LEU A 124 14.41 2.18 -6.76
N ALA A 125 15.51 2.94 -6.62
CA ALA A 125 16.87 2.41 -6.78
C ALA A 125 17.18 1.33 -5.72
N ALA A 126 16.82 1.55 -4.46
CA ALA A 126 17.05 0.61 -3.36
C ALA A 126 16.22 -0.69 -3.50
N MET A 127 14.99 -0.58 -4.01
CA MET A 127 14.14 -1.73 -4.33
C MET A 127 14.47 -2.37 -5.68
N LYS A 128 15.36 -1.77 -6.48
CA LYS A 128 15.76 -2.18 -7.83
C LYS A 128 14.58 -2.22 -8.82
N ILE A 129 13.70 -1.23 -8.73
CA ILE A 129 12.50 -1.10 -9.57
C ILE A 129 12.68 0.15 -10.45
N SER A 130 12.34 0.07 -11.73
CA SER A 130 12.31 1.27 -12.58
C SER A 130 11.06 2.10 -12.30
N HIS A 131 11.11 3.41 -12.59
CA HIS A 131 9.92 4.26 -12.49
C HIS A 131 8.76 3.74 -13.37
N SER A 132 9.05 3.24 -14.58
CA SER A 132 8.01 2.65 -15.45
C SER A 132 7.35 1.44 -14.77
N LYS A 133 8.14 0.53 -14.17
CA LYS A 133 7.60 -0.64 -13.48
C LYS A 133 6.80 -0.24 -12.24
N TYR A 134 7.19 0.83 -11.54
CA TYR A 134 6.40 1.40 -10.46
C TYR A 134 5.02 1.86 -10.94
N ILE A 135 4.97 2.64 -12.02
CA ILE A 135 3.70 3.09 -12.62
C ILE A 135 2.86 1.89 -13.07
N ASP A 136 3.46 0.90 -13.73
CA ASP A 136 2.77 -0.31 -14.20
C ASP A 136 2.17 -1.15 -13.05
N MET A 137 2.70 -1.02 -11.83
CA MET A 137 2.20 -1.72 -10.65
C MET A 137 1.13 -0.94 -9.91
N LYS A 138 0.96 0.37 -10.13
CA LYS A 138 -0.12 1.12 -9.52
C LYS A 138 -1.46 0.68 -10.09
N SER A 139 -2.49 0.72 -9.24
CA SER A 139 -3.85 0.53 -9.70
C SER A 139 -4.26 1.74 -10.54
N GLY A 140 -5.01 1.51 -11.61
CA GLY A 140 -5.68 2.53 -12.41
C GLY A 140 -6.96 3.04 -11.77
N ILE A 141 -7.45 2.38 -10.71
CA ILE A 141 -8.70 2.72 -10.04
C ILE A 141 -8.53 3.19 -8.58
N SER A 142 -9.45 4.00 -8.07
CA SER A 142 -9.49 4.45 -6.66
C SER A 142 -9.87 3.30 -5.70
N VAL A 143 -9.66 3.46 -4.37
CA VAL A 143 -10.12 2.45 -3.39
C VAL A 143 -11.64 2.29 -3.49
N ALA A 144 -12.35 3.42 -3.58
CA ALA A 144 -13.80 3.44 -3.72
C ALA A 144 -14.26 2.67 -4.96
N ALA A 145 -13.59 2.87 -6.10
CA ALA A 145 -13.91 2.16 -7.33
C ALA A 145 -13.62 0.66 -7.25
N SER A 146 -12.52 0.25 -6.60
CA SER A 146 -12.22 -1.17 -6.36
C SER A 146 -13.29 -1.84 -5.49
N GLN A 147 -13.77 -1.16 -4.45
CA GLN A 147 -14.90 -1.62 -3.64
C GLN A 147 -16.20 -1.64 -4.45
N GLY A 148 -16.41 -0.62 -5.28
CA GLY A 148 -17.55 -0.51 -6.20
C GLY A 148 -17.63 -1.69 -7.17
N ILE A 149 -16.52 -2.11 -7.79
CA ILE A 149 -16.49 -3.29 -8.68
C ILE A 149 -17.08 -4.52 -7.98
N THR A 150 -16.73 -4.74 -6.71
CA THR A 150 -17.25 -5.87 -5.94
C THR A 150 -18.76 -5.75 -5.76
N GLN A 151 -19.26 -4.57 -5.39
CA GLN A 151 -20.69 -4.30 -5.22
C GLN A 151 -21.45 -4.42 -6.54
N MET A 152 -20.92 -3.88 -7.65
CA MET A 152 -21.55 -3.97 -8.96
C MET A 152 -21.75 -5.43 -9.39
N ILE A 153 -20.72 -6.28 -9.18
CA ILE A 153 -20.82 -7.72 -9.46
C ILE A 153 -21.89 -8.38 -8.58
N GLU A 154 -21.96 -8.04 -7.29
CA GLU A 154 -22.99 -8.54 -6.35
C GLU A 154 -24.40 -8.11 -6.76
N SER A 155 -24.61 -6.85 -7.13
CA SER A 155 -25.92 -6.30 -7.52
C SER A 155 -26.39 -6.85 -8.88
N ILE A 156 -25.48 -7.01 -9.85
CA ILE A 156 -25.78 -7.69 -11.12
C ILE A 156 -26.20 -9.15 -10.85
N TYR A 157 -25.51 -9.85 -9.96
CA TYR A 157 -25.85 -11.23 -9.58
C TYR A 157 -27.24 -11.31 -8.95
N ALA A 158 -27.53 -10.44 -7.98
CA ALA A 158 -28.81 -10.42 -7.27
C ALA A 158 -30.01 -10.14 -8.18
N ASN A 159 -29.85 -9.25 -9.17
CA ASN A 159 -30.93 -8.85 -10.07
C ASN A 159 -31.17 -9.85 -11.21
N THR A 160 -30.12 -10.51 -11.71
CA THR A 160 -30.23 -11.42 -12.86
C THR A 160 -30.50 -12.87 -12.46
N GLY A 161 -30.26 -13.26 -11.20
CA GLY A 161 -30.33 -14.64 -10.74
C GLY A 161 -29.45 -15.61 -11.55
N PHE A 162 -28.51 -15.08 -12.34
CA PHE A 162 -27.77 -15.76 -13.40
C PHE A 162 -28.62 -16.83 -14.13
N VAL A 163 -29.79 -16.44 -14.65
CA VAL A 163 -30.55 -17.33 -15.52
C VAL A 163 -29.65 -17.68 -16.71
N ALA A 164 -29.43 -18.97 -16.98
CA ALA A 164 -28.51 -19.51 -17.99
C ALA A 164 -28.69 -18.94 -19.42
N GLU A 165 -29.73 -18.16 -19.68
CA GLU A 165 -29.99 -17.44 -20.93
C GLU A 165 -29.28 -16.08 -21.03
N TYR A 166 -28.83 -15.47 -19.93
CA TYR A 166 -28.00 -14.24 -19.95
C TYR A 166 -26.51 -14.54 -20.16
N ASN A 167 -26.26 -15.53 -21.03
CA ASN A 167 -24.98 -15.87 -21.63
C ASN A 167 -24.64 -14.83 -22.72
N SER A 168 -24.69 -13.55 -22.37
CA SER A 168 -24.11 -12.54 -23.25
C SER A 168 -22.62 -12.87 -23.32
N ALA A 169 -22.13 -13.20 -24.51
CA ALA A 169 -20.72 -13.46 -24.76
C ALA A 169 -19.81 -12.29 -24.29
N HIS A 170 -20.40 -11.15 -23.96
CA HIS A 170 -19.76 -9.96 -23.40
C HIS A 170 -19.35 -10.15 -21.93
N TYR A 171 -20.26 -10.53 -21.01
CA TYR A 171 -19.90 -10.79 -19.60
C TYR A 171 -18.97 -11.96 -19.45
N GLN A 172 -19.26 -13.01 -20.21
CA GLN A 172 -18.47 -14.21 -20.19
C GLN A 172 -17.05 -13.90 -20.67
N SER A 173 -16.85 -13.13 -21.75
CA SER A 173 -15.48 -12.77 -22.18
C SER A 173 -14.76 -11.81 -21.23
N ILE A 174 -15.44 -10.85 -20.59
CA ILE A 174 -14.81 -9.94 -19.60
C ILE A 174 -14.38 -10.74 -18.36
N LEU A 175 -15.28 -11.51 -17.78
CA LEU A 175 -15.01 -12.30 -16.58
C LEU A 175 -14.17 -13.54 -16.88
N GLU A 176 -14.24 -14.12 -18.08
CA GLU A 176 -13.28 -15.14 -18.54
C GLU A 176 -11.92 -14.51 -18.80
N ASN A 177 -11.79 -13.30 -19.33
CA ASN A 177 -10.47 -12.68 -19.41
C ASN A 177 -9.87 -12.48 -18.00
N VAL A 178 -10.68 -12.04 -17.03
CA VAL A 178 -10.26 -11.81 -15.65
C VAL A 178 -10.00 -13.11 -14.85
N PHE A 179 -10.82 -14.15 -15.06
CA PHE A 179 -10.82 -15.38 -14.24
C PHE A 179 -10.45 -16.68 -14.99
N ASN A 180 -10.38 -16.67 -16.32
CA ASN A 180 -9.78 -17.76 -17.09
C ASN A 180 -8.27 -17.55 -16.99
N GLY A 181 -7.55 -18.55 -16.46
CA GLY A 181 -6.12 -18.50 -16.10
C GLY A 181 -5.12 -18.21 -17.24
N ASN A 182 -5.55 -17.58 -18.33
CA ASN A 182 -4.72 -17.04 -19.41
C ASN A 182 -4.09 -15.69 -19.04
N LEU A 183 -4.82 -14.77 -18.39
CA LEU A 183 -4.26 -13.50 -17.88
C LEU A 183 -3.55 -13.69 -16.53
N VAL A 184 -3.99 -14.66 -15.74
CA VAL A 184 -3.30 -15.16 -14.55
C VAL A 184 -2.65 -16.51 -14.86
N THR A 185 -1.73 -16.55 -15.84
CA THR A 185 -0.79 -17.68 -16.00
C THR A 185 0.31 -17.63 -14.92
N HIS A 186 -0.07 -17.34 -13.68
CA HIS A 186 0.75 -17.52 -12.50
C HIS A 186 0.07 -18.54 -11.60
N SER A 187 0.19 -19.81 -12.00
CA SER A 187 -0.05 -20.93 -11.11
C SER A 187 0.96 -20.87 -9.96
N TYR A 188 0.56 -20.32 -8.82
CA TYR A 188 1.27 -20.46 -7.55
C TYR A 188 0.28 -20.79 -6.43
N GLY A 189 0.16 -22.09 -6.15
CA GLY A 189 -0.85 -22.66 -5.26
C GLY A 189 -1.96 -23.36 -6.06
N SER A 190 -2.42 -24.51 -5.58
CA SER A 190 -3.39 -25.37 -6.28
C SER A 190 -4.82 -24.81 -6.36
N GLU A 191 -5.04 -23.55 -5.99
CA GLU A 191 -6.34 -22.91 -6.12
C GLU A 191 -6.44 -22.16 -7.45
N ILE A 192 -7.08 -22.82 -8.40
CA ILE A 192 -7.54 -22.21 -9.65
C ILE A 192 -8.48 -21.06 -9.25
N VAL A 193 -8.16 -19.85 -9.71
CA VAL A 193 -9.09 -18.73 -9.67
C VAL A 193 -10.41 -19.23 -10.29
N PRO A 194 -11.54 -19.19 -9.55
CA PRO A 194 -12.75 -19.89 -9.97
C PRO A 194 -13.16 -19.41 -11.36
N ASN A 195 -13.34 -20.32 -12.31
CA ASN A 195 -14.00 -19.97 -13.56
C ASN A 195 -15.39 -19.36 -13.25
N LEU A 196 -15.93 -18.53 -14.13
CA LEU A 196 -17.18 -17.81 -13.89
C LEU A 196 -18.34 -18.72 -13.42
N SER A 197 -18.40 -19.96 -13.92
CA SER A 197 -19.40 -20.94 -13.50
C SER A 197 -19.24 -21.39 -12.03
N SER A 198 -18.02 -21.60 -11.55
CA SER A 198 -17.75 -21.86 -10.12
C SER A 198 -17.85 -20.61 -9.25
N PHE A 199 -17.67 -19.42 -9.84
CA PHE A 199 -17.79 -18.13 -9.18
C PHE A 199 -19.23 -17.82 -8.74
N SER A 200 -20.22 -18.16 -9.58
CA SER A 200 -21.66 -18.02 -9.26
C SER A 200 -22.10 -18.89 -8.06
N GLY A 201 -21.53 -20.09 -7.92
CA GLY A 201 -21.77 -20.99 -6.79
C GLY A 201 -21.07 -20.50 -5.51
N LYS A 202 -19.88 -19.92 -5.62
CA LYS A 202 -19.15 -19.32 -4.49
C LYS A 202 -19.86 -18.10 -3.92
N PHE A 203 -20.35 -17.14 -4.70
CA PHE A 203 -21.10 -16.00 -4.14
C PHE A 203 -22.33 -16.41 -3.31
N ALA A 204 -22.99 -17.49 -3.71
CA ALA A 204 -24.15 -18.05 -3.00
C ALA A 204 -23.78 -18.84 -1.72
N THR A 205 -22.53 -19.27 -1.55
CA THR A 205 -22.12 -20.20 -0.47
C THR A 205 -21.01 -19.65 0.42
N ASP A 206 -20.19 -18.74 -0.09
CA ASP A 206 -19.00 -18.14 0.51
C ASP A 206 -18.66 -16.81 -0.20
N THR A 207 -19.37 -15.75 0.20
CA THR A 207 -19.21 -14.40 -0.35
C THR A 207 -17.78 -13.87 -0.15
N ASP A 208 -17.11 -14.23 0.94
CA ASP A 208 -15.77 -13.74 1.25
C ASP A 208 -14.72 -14.33 0.32
N SER A 209 -14.80 -15.63 0.00
CA SER A 209 -13.95 -16.24 -1.04
C SER A 209 -14.15 -15.61 -2.42
N ALA A 210 -15.38 -15.21 -2.76
CA ALA A 210 -15.66 -14.57 -4.05
C ALA A 210 -15.07 -13.15 -4.12
N ARG A 211 -15.25 -12.34 -3.07
CA ARG A 211 -14.62 -11.02 -2.92
C ARG A 211 -13.09 -11.09 -2.99
N ARG A 212 -12.50 -12.12 -2.38
CA ARG A 212 -11.06 -12.39 -2.44
C ARG A 212 -10.55 -12.58 -3.86
N ALA A 213 -11.22 -13.44 -4.63
CA ALA A 213 -10.83 -13.72 -6.01
C ALA A 213 -10.91 -12.46 -6.89
N ILE A 214 -11.91 -11.59 -6.67
CA ILE A 214 -11.99 -10.29 -7.36
C ILE A 214 -10.77 -9.42 -7.01
N ARG A 215 -10.43 -9.28 -5.72
CA ARG A 215 -9.30 -8.43 -5.31
C ARG A 215 -7.97 -8.91 -5.89
N VAL A 216 -7.72 -10.22 -5.85
CA VAL A 216 -6.51 -10.81 -6.44
C VAL A 216 -6.47 -10.59 -7.95
N ALA A 217 -7.61 -10.75 -8.63
CA ALA A 217 -7.70 -10.51 -10.06
C ALA A 217 -7.43 -9.03 -10.39
N LEU A 218 -8.07 -8.09 -9.68
CA LEU A 218 -7.82 -6.65 -9.84
C LEU A 218 -6.34 -6.32 -9.63
N ALA A 219 -5.73 -6.80 -8.55
CA ALA A 219 -4.33 -6.53 -8.25
C ALA A 219 -3.35 -7.07 -9.33
N ALA A 220 -3.77 -8.05 -10.12
CA ALA A 220 -2.99 -8.60 -11.24
C ALA A 220 -3.25 -7.88 -12.59
N MET A 221 -4.33 -7.10 -12.70
CA MET A 221 -4.70 -6.38 -13.92
C MET A 221 -3.80 -5.17 -14.17
N SER A 222 -3.70 -4.75 -15.43
CA SER A 222 -3.13 -3.44 -15.75
C SER A 222 -4.10 -2.33 -15.33
N ALA A 223 -3.57 -1.13 -15.08
CA ALA A 223 -4.37 0.05 -14.74
C ALA A 223 -5.51 0.32 -15.77
N ASN A 224 -5.24 0.10 -17.05
CA ASN A 224 -6.24 0.30 -18.10
C ASN A 224 -7.32 -0.79 -18.09
N ASP A 225 -6.94 -2.04 -17.78
CA ASP A 225 -7.91 -3.14 -17.71
C ASP A 225 -8.82 -2.99 -16.49
N GLU A 226 -8.29 -2.54 -15.34
CA GLU A 226 -9.10 -2.22 -14.15
C GLU A 226 -10.15 -1.15 -14.46
N LEU A 227 -9.73 -0.07 -15.14
CA LEU A 227 -10.63 1.02 -15.51
C LEU A 227 -11.68 0.58 -16.53
N THR A 228 -11.29 -0.24 -17.51
CA THR A 228 -12.21 -0.83 -18.49
C THR A 228 -13.26 -1.70 -17.80
N LEU A 229 -12.83 -2.58 -16.90
CA LEU A 229 -13.74 -3.43 -16.11
C LEU A 229 -14.73 -2.60 -15.29
N TYR A 230 -14.28 -1.53 -14.65
CA TYR A 230 -15.18 -0.63 -13.91
C TYR A 230 -16.28 -0.07 -14.82
N TYR A 231 -15.91 0.49 -15.98
CA TYR A 231 -16.89 1.08 -16.90
C TYR A 231 -17.82 0.05 -17.53
N ASP A 232 -17.32 -1.15 -17.84
CA ASP A 232 -18.15 -2.23 -18.38
C ASP A 232 -19.22 -2.68 -17.38
N LEU A 233 -18.85 -2.83 -16.09
CA LEU A 233 -19.80 -3.16 -15.02
C LEU A 233 -20.79 -2.03 -14.76
N TYR A 234 -20.32 -0.78 -14.74
CA TYR A 234 -21.16 0.40 -14.57
C TYR A 234 -22.23 0.47 -15.66
N ASN A 235 -21.82 0.36 -16.93
CA ASN A 235 -22.72 0.40 -18.07
C ASN A 235 -23.74 -0.73 -18.02
N GLU A 236 -23.35 -1.90 -17.51
CA GLU A 236 -24.29 -3.01 -17.38
C GLU A 236 -25.37 -2.74 -16.35
N MET A 237 -25.01 -2.23 -15.18
CA MET A 237 -25.99 -1.90 -14.17
C MET A 237 -27.01 -0.89 -14.72
N VAL A 238 -26.54 0.12 -15.46
CA VAL A 238 -27.41 1.07 -16.16
C VAL A 238 -28.32 0.36 -17.17
N ASN A 239 -27.80 -0.57 -17.98
CA ASN A 239 -28.59 -1.32 -18.95
C ASN A 239 -29.67 -2.20 -18.29
N GLN A 240 -29.41 -2.71 -17.09
CA GLN A 240 -30.38 -3.47 -16.30
C GLN A 240 -31.39 -2.58 -15.56
N GLY A 241 -31.29 -1.26 -15.71
CA GLY A 241 -32.13 -0.30 -14.99
C GLY A 241 -31.82 -0.21 -13.50
N ILE A 242 -30.62 -0.65 -13.09
CA ILE A 242 -30.12 -0.53 -11.74
C ILE A 242 -29.58 0.90 -11.56
N ASP A 243 -30.02 1.56 -10.49
CA ASP A 243 -29.55 2.89 -10.13
C ASP A 243 -28.17 2.79 -9.47
N VAL A 244 -27.12 2.97 -10.29
CA VAL A 244 -25.73 2.78 -9.87
C VAL A 244 -25.31 3.75 -8.77
N GLU A 245 -25.80 4.99 -8.81
CA GLU A 245 -25.48 6.00 -7.79
C GLU A 245 -26.07 5.60 -6.44
N ASN A 246 -27.31 5.09 -6.43
CA ASN A 246 -27.93 4.58 -5.21
C ASN A 246 -27.30 3.28 -4.70
N GLU A 247 -26.89 2.37 -5.59
CA GLU A 247 -26.24 1.11 -5.23
C GLU A 247 -24.83 1.33 -4.68
N LEU A 248 -24.03 2.18 -5.33
CA LEU A 248 -22.68 2.48 -4.89
C LEU A 248 -22.64 3.51 -3.75
N GLY A 249 -23.71 4.29 -3.53
CA GLY A 249 -23.77 5.32 -2.50
C GLY A 249 -22.57 6.28 -2.57
N LEU A 250 -21.85 6.44 -1.46
CA LEU A 250 -20.64 7.29 -1.37
C LEU A 250 -19.44 6.78 -2.19
N PHE A 251 -19.50 5.58 -2.77
CA PHE A 251 -18.41 4.99 -3.56
C PHE A 251 -18.47 5.36 -5.05
N GLY A 252 -19.54 6.01 -5.50
CA GLY A 252 -19.76 6.36 -6.90
C GLY A 252 -19.11 7.69 -7.29
N VAL A 253 -18.42 7.68 -8.44
CA VAL A 253 -18.23 8.79 -9.43
C VAL A 253 -16.76 8.99 -9.84
N ILE A 254 -15.77 8.47 -9.09
CA ILE A 254 -14.36 8.72 -9.41
C ILE A 254 -13.61 7.41 -9.57
N PRO A 255 -13.68 6.81 -10.77
CA PRO A 255 -13.05 5.54 -11.01
C PRO A 255 -11.53 5.65 -11.02
N GLU A 256 -10.96 6.71 -11.56
CA GLU A 256 -9.53 6.78 -11.85
C GLU A 256 -8.68 7.03 -10.61
N ASN A 257 -7.50 6.43 -10.58
CA ASN A 257 -6.49 6.67 -9.56
C ASN A 257 -5.60 7.89 -9.86
N ILE A 258 -4.90 8.40 -8.85
CA ILE A 258 -3.81 9.37 -9.01
C ILE A 258 -2.54 8.63 -9.48
N GLU A 259 -2.09 8.93 -10.70
CA GLU A 259 -0.86 8.34 -11.27
C GLU A 259 0.39 8.77 -10.49
N LYS A 260 0.52 10.06 -10.18
CA LYS A 260 1.67 10.62 -9.45
C LYS A 260 1.68 10.20 -7.98
N MET A 261 2.85 10.16 -7.38
CA MET A 261 2.95 9.96 -5.93
C MET A 261 2.51 11.22 -5.19
N VAL A 262 1.76 11.08 -4.11
CA VAL A 262 1.26 12.19 -3.29
C VAL A 262 2.18 12.41 -2.08
N VAL A 263 2.68 13.63 -1.93
CA VAL A 263 3.39 14.10 -0.73
C VAL A 263 2.44 14.98 0.05
N CYS A 264 2.23 14.65 1.30
CA CYS A 264 1.29 15.34 2.15
C CYS A 264 2.02 16.02 3.30
N LEU A 265 1.92 17.34 3.31
CA LEU A 265 2.61 18.20 4.27
C LEU A 265 1.70 18.47 5.47
N SER A 266 2.23 18.18 6.66
CA SER A 266 1.58 18.47 7.92
C SER A 266 2.20 19.67 8.63
N ALA A 267 1.39 20.64 9.02
CA ALA A 267 1.75 21.78 9.84
C ALA A 267 1.84 21.44 11.34
N SER A 268 1.22 20.34 11.81
CA SER A 268 1.15 19.96 13.22
C SER A 268 1.99 18.76 13.64
N ARG A 269 2.47 17.93 12.69
CA ARG A 269 3.40 16.84 13.00
C ARG A 269 4.68 17.39 13.62
N SER A 270 5.20 16.66 14.60
CA SER A 270 6.38 17.03 15.37
C SER A 270 7.52 16.02 15.20
N ASN A 271 8.65 16.27 15.87
CA ASN A 271 9.81 15.37 15.89
C ASN A 271 9.54 13.96 16.46
N SER A 272 8.35 13.65 16.99
CA SER A 272 8.00 12.31 17.48
C SER A 272 7.16 11.48 16.49
N GLU A 273 6.67 12.08 15.39
CA GLU A 273 5.85 11.39 14.38
C GLU A 273 6.33 11.80 12.99
N TRP A 274 7.39 11.12 12.52
CA TRP A 274 8.21 11.58 11.41
C TRP A 274 7.52 11.55 10.05
N GLY A 275 6.66 10.56 9.85
CA GLY A 275 5.94 10.38 8.60
C GLY A 275 4.99 9.18 8.66
N MET A 276 4.34 8.93 7.52
CA MET A 276 3.54 7.73 7.30
C MET A 276 3.48 7.44 5.80
N GLY A 277 3.94 6.27 5.39
CA GLY A 277 3.71 5.73 4.06
C GLY A 277 2.24 5.38 3.87
N THR A 278 1.70 5.75 2.71
CA THR A 278 0.30 5.52 2.33
C THR A 278 0.24 4.82 0.97
N ARG A 279 -0.96 4.38 0.58
CA ARG A 279 -1.20 3.83 -0.76
C ARG A 279 -0.80 4.79 -1.87
N GLN A 280 -0.97 6.11 -1.67
CA GLN A 280 -0.73 7.11 -2.72
C GLN A 280 0.64 7.77 -2.64
N GLY A 281 1.32 7.68 -1.52
CA GLY A 281 2.65 8.23 -1.33
C GLY A 281 2.99 8.30 0.15
N PHE A 282 3.26 9.48 0.69
CA PHE A 282 3.61 9.60 2.10
C PHE A 282 3.23 10.95 2.71
N GLU A 283 3.13 10.94 4.03
CA GLU A 283 2.93 12.11 4.87
C GLU A 283 4.24 12.48 5.57
N VAL A 284 4.49 13.78 5.72
CA VAL A 284 5.68 14.31 6.41
C VAL A 284 5.38 15.66 7.02
N ALA A 285 6.11 16.05 8.05
CA ALA A 285 6.07 17.42 8.57
C ALA A 285 6.47 18.42 7.47
N ALA A 286 5.75 19.53 7.39
CA ALA A 286 6.09 20.64 6.53
C ALA A 286 7.40 21.29 7.01
N LYS A 287 8.24 21.75 6.07
CA LYS A 287 9.53 22.38 6.40
C LYS A 287 9.38 23.56 7.37
N SER A 288 8.32 24.37 7.24
CA SER A 288 8.07 25.49 8.17
C SER A 288 7.59 25.04 9.56
N ALA A 289 7.08 23.82 9.71
CA ALA A 289 6.66 23.25 10.98
C ALA A 289 7.82 22.58 11.71
N THR A 290 8.57 21.70 11.02
CA THR A 290 9.76 21.02 11.56
C THR A 290 10.66 20.64 10.39
N GLN A 291 11.94 21.03 10.44
CA GLN A 291 12.94 20.63 9.46
C GLN A 291 14.04 19.83 10.15
N ARG A 292 14.43 18.70 9.57
CA ARG A 292 15.47 17.83 10.11
C ARG A 292 16.59 17.62 9.10
N SER A 293 17.77 17.26 9.62
CA SER A 293 18.91 16.93 8.77
C SER A 293 18.74 15.60 8.02
N ASP A 294 17.85 14.74 8.49
CA ASP A 294 17.57 13.38 7.98
C ASP A 294 16.22 13.28 7.23
N ASP A 295 15.57 14.41 6.90
CA ASP A 295 14.26 14.44 6.22
C ASP A 295 14.22 13.55 4.97
N LEU A 296 15.30 13.53 4.17
CA LEU A 296 15.36 12.69 2.98
C LEU A 296 15.42 11.19 3.30
N GLN A 297 16.06 10.80 4.41
CA GLN A 297 16.07 9.40 4.85
C GLN A 297 14.70 8.99 5.36
N ILE A 298 14.05 9.84 6.18
CA ILE A 298 12.67 9.65 6.64
C ILE A 298 11.71 9.53 5.46
N ALA A 299 11.74 10.48 4.52
CA ALA A 299 10.88 10.40 3.34
C ALA A 299 11.16 9.15 2.51
N THR A 300 12.43 8.73 2.38
CA THR A 300 12.74 7.46 1.70
C THR A 300 12.15 6.26 2.45
N HIS A 301 12.21 6.23 3.79
CA HIS A 301 11.58 5.19 4.63
C HIS A 301 10.07 5.11 4.36
N GLU A 302 9.36 6.23 4.38
CA GLU A 302 7.92 6.24 4.12
C GLU A 302 7.57 5.88 2.66
N VAL A 303 8.42 6.25 1.70
CA VAL A 303 8.24 5.80 0.31
C VAL A 303 8.49 4.30 0.15
N ILE A 304 9.36 3.67 0.95
CA ILE A 304 9.48 2.21 0.97
C ILE A 304 8.14 1.58 1.42
N HIS A 305 7.48 2.12 2.44
CA HIS A 305 6.14 1.66 2.84
C HIS A 305 5.09 1.88 1.73
N HIS A 306 5.13 3.02 1.04
CA HIS A 306 4.30 3.24 -0.14
C HIS A 306 4.52 2.18 -1.22
N LEU A 307 5.78 1.83 -1.50
CA LEU A 307 6.12 0.80 -2.48
C LEU A 307 5.71 -0.59 -2.00
N GLN A 308 5.86 -0.92 -0.72
CA GLN A 308 5.33 -2.15 -0.13
C GLN A 308 3.84 -2.27 -0.43
N ALA A 309 3.04 -1.27 -0.05
CA ALA A 309 1.61 -1.23 -0.31
C ALA A 309 1.27 -1.31 -1.80
N THR A 310 1.98 -0.57 -2.66
CA THR A 310 1.76 -0.58 -4.12
C THR A 310 2.03 -1.95 -4.73
N ILE A 311 3.11 -2.61 -4.30
CA ILE A 311 3.50 -3.91 -4.85
C ILE A 311 2.55 -5.00 -4.36
N THR A 312 2.21 -5.02 -3.08
CA THR A 312 1.41 -6.10 -2.48
C THR A 312 -0.10 -5.92 -2.64
N GLU A 313 -0.60 -4.68 -2.63
CA GLU A 313 -2.03 -4.36 -2.76
C GLU A 313 -2.30 -2.98 -3.38
N PRO A 314 -2.16 -2.87 -4.69
CA PRO A 314 -2.30 -1.58 -5.37
C PRO A 314 -3.72 -1.00 -5.29
N THR A 315 -4.74 -1.80 -5.03
CA THR A 315 -6.16 -1.40 -5.06
C THR A 315 -6.64 -0.78 -3.75
N ILE A 316 -6.20 -1.28 -2.59
CA ILE A 316 -6.62 -0.77 -1.27
C ILE A 316 -5.46 -0.33 -0.36
N GLY A 317 -4.20 -0.66 -0.69
CA GLY A 317 -3.01 -0.14 0.01
C GLY A 317 -2.56 -0.94 1.25
N GLY A 318 -2.99 -2.19 1.42
CA GLY A 318 -2.56 -3.04 2.53
C GLY A 318 -1.36 -3.94 2.21
N ALA A 319 -0.29 -3.88 3.01
CA ALA A 319 0.89 -4.69 2.77
C ALA A 319 0.85 -6.12 3.35
N SER A 320 0.06 -6.35 4.40
CA SER A 320 -0.03 -7.64 5.12
C SER A 320 1.34 -8.26 5.40
N LEU A 321 2.30 -7.45 5.86
CA LEU A 321 3.65 -7.86 6.21
C LEU A 321 3.80 -7.94 7.72
N GLU A 322 4.66 -8.83 8.20
CA GLU A 322 5.10 -8.78 9.61
C GLU A 322 5.91 -7.50 9.86
N ARG A 323 5.67 -6.85 11.00
CA ARG A 323 6.25 -5.55 11.36
C ARG A 323 7.78 -5.53 11.29
N TRP A 324 8.45 -6.57 11.79
CA TRP A 324 9.92 -6.64 11.71
C TRP A 324 10.43 -6.57 10.26
N PHE A 325 9.67 -7.14 9.31
CA PHE A 325 10.05 -7.14 7.90
C PHE A 325 9.72 -5.81 7.26
N SER A 326 8.50 -5.29 7.45
CA SER A 326 8.08 -4.02 6.83
C SER A 326 8.97 -2.86 7.28
N GLU A 327 9.15 -2.71 8.58
CA GLU A 327 9.98 -1.64 9.16
C GLU A 327 11.46 -1.91 8.91
N GLY A 328 11.90 -3.16 9.05
CA GLY A 328 13.30 -3.51 8.82
C GLY A 328 13.76 -3.25 7.39
N GLN A 329 12.89 -3.54 6.41
CA GLN A 329 13.12 -3.19 5.02
C GLN A 329 13.25 -1.67 4.84
N ALA A 330 12.32 -0.91 5.40
CA ALA A 330 12.30 0.54 5.28
C ALA A 330 13.54 1.18 5.95
N ILE A 331 13.97 0.69 7.11
CA ILE A 331 15.20 1.14 7.79
C ILE A 331 16.43 0.90 6.91
N VAL A 332 16.62 -0.32 6.41
CA VAL A 332 17.83 -0.66 5.64
C VAL A 332 17.86 0.05 4.29
N LEU A 333 16.73 0.07 3.57
CA LEU A 333 16.68 0.62 2.20
C LEU A 333 16.65 2.15 2.17
N SER A 334 16.19 2.81 3.23
CA SER A 334 16.30 4.27 3.37
C SER A 334 17.70 4.76 3.75
N GLY A 335 18.58 3.84 4.17
CA GLY A 335 19.91 4.15 4.68
C GLY A 335 19.92 4.60 6.15
N MET A 336 18.82 4.41 6.88
CA MET A 336 18.81 4.55 8.33
C MET A 336 19.68 3.47 8.99
N LYS A 337 20.14 3.74 10.21
CA LYS A 337 21.10 2.87 10.90
C LYS A 337 20.40 1.62 11.45
N ALA A 338 20.75 0.47 10.88
CA ALA A 338 20.46 -0.83 11.48
C ALA A 338 21.49 -1.19 12.57
N ASN A 339 21.08 -1.98 13.55
CA ASN A 339 22.00 -2.55 14.53
C ASN A 339 22.90 -3.62 13.89
N THR A 340 24.15 -3.65 14.34
CA THR A 340 25.16 -4.64 13.90
C THR A 340 25.61 -5.55 15.04
N GLY A 341 25.01 -5.40 16.22
CA GLY A 341 25.38 -6.09 17.46
C GLY A 341 24.82 -7.51 17.57
N ASN A 342 24.69 -8.01 18.80
CA ASN A 342 24.18 -9.35 19.05
C ASN A 342 22.66 -9.45 18.85
N HIS A 343 22.21 -10.55 18.26
CA HIS A 343 20.81 -10.87 17.99
C HIS A 343 20.08 -11.40 19.24
N SER A 344 20.20 -10.71 20.38
CA SER A 344 19.71 -11.22 21.67
C SER A 344 18.21 -11.03 21.90
N ARG A 345 17.53 -10.19 21.11
CA ARG A 345 16.10 -9.93 21.21
C ARG A 345 15.30 -10.82 20.25
N ARG A 346 14.03 -11.07 20.60
CA ARG A 346 13.06 -11.82 19.78
C ARG A 346 12.47 -10.95 18.67
N THR A 347 13.34 -10.27 17.93
CA THR A 347 12.95 -9.26 16.94
C THR A 347 12.05 -9.83 15.85
N LEU A 348 12.31 -11.07 15.41
CA LEU A 348 11.51 -11.76 14.39
C LEU A 348 10.16 -12.26 14.89
N ASP A 349 9.89 -12.18 16.19
CA ASP A 349 8.57 -12.48 16.78
C ASP A 349 7.68 -11.23 16.84
N VAL A 350 8.18 -10.06 16.41
CA VAL A 350 7.39 -8.84 16.30
C VAL A 350 6.62 -8.82 14.99
N ILE A 351 5.37 -9.28 15.04
CA ILE A 351 4.49 -9.42 13.89
C ILE A 351 3.64 -8.16 13.69
N ASN A 352 3.22 -7.50 14.77
CA ASN A 352 2.41 -6.29 14.73
C ASN A 352 2.91 -5.23 15.76
N ALA A 353 2.22 -4.08 15.81
CA ALA A 353 2.58 -2.99 16.73
C ALA A 353 2.44 -3.36 18.22
N SER A 354 1.49 -4.22 18.57
CA SER A 354 1.31 -4.71 19.95
C SER A 354 2.51 -5.54 20.39
N ASP A 355 3.00 -6.43 19.52
CA ASP A 355 4.20 -7.22 19.82
C ASP A 355 5.41 -6.29 20.04
N GLY A 356 5.53 -5.21 19.25
CA GLY A 356 6.57 -4.20 19.44
C GLY A 356 6.56 -3.62 20.86
N ALA A 357 5.38 -3.24 21.34
CA ALA A 357 5.21 -2.75 22.70
C ALA A 357 5.55 -3.83 23.76
N ASP A 358 5.25 -5.10 23.51
CA ASP A 358 5.56 -6.19 24.43
C ASP A 358 7.06 -6.52 24.50
N TYR A 359 7.75 -6.52 23.35
CA TYR A 359 9.16 -6.92 23.26
C TYR A 359 10.16 -5.77 23.50
N TYR A 360 9.76 -4.52 23.23
CA TYR A 360 10.63 -3.35 23.38
C TYR A 360 10.19 -2.40 24.51
N ALA A 361 9.02 -2.63 25.13
CA ALA A 361 8.27 -1.59 25.84
C ALA A 361 7.79 -0.49 24.87
N THR A 362 6.77 0.28 25.26
CA THR A 362 6.18 1.32 24.42
C THR A 362 7.25 2.35 23.98
N HIS A 363 7.68 2.29 22.71
CA HIS A 363 8.76 3.09 22.11
C HIS A 363 10.17 2.84 22.69
N GLY A 364 10.51 1.57 22.92
CA GLY A 364 11.83 1.21 23.43
C GLY A 364 12.98 1.57 22.50
N ASP A 365 14.08 2.04 23.09
CA ASP A 365 15.34 2.25 22.37
C ASP A 365 15.74 0.96 21.63
N ASN A 366 16.12 1.10 20.36
CA ASN A 366 16.56 0.03 19.44
C ASN A 366 15.47 -0.77 18.71
N GLU A 367 14.16 -0.50 18.87
CA GLU A 367 13.11 -1.22 18.11
C GLU A 367 13.40 -1.25 16.60
N TYR A 368 13.48 -0.07 15.97
CA TYR A 368 13.72 0.08 14.54
C TYR A 368 15.12 -0.39 14.09
N PRO A 369 16.23 -0.02 14.78
CA PRO A 369 17.54 -0.57 14.45
C PRO A 369 17.61 -2.11 14.48
N ASP A 370 16.91 -2.77 15.40
CA ASP A 370 16.86 -4.22 15.48
C ASP A 370 16.02 -4.81 14.32
N TYR A 371 14.91 -4.18 13.93
CA TYR A 371 14.21 -4.56 12.69
C TYR A 371 15.13 -4.48 11.47
N GLY A 372 15.91 -3.40 11.36
CA GLY A 372 16.92 -3.28 10.29
C GLY A 372 17.96 -4.40 10.33
N GLN A 373 18.37 -4.83 11.54
CA GLN A 373 19.26 -5.98 11.70
C GLN A 373 18.60 -7.29 11.23
N ALA A 374 17.35 -7.52 11.60
CA ALA A 374 16.55 -8.66 11.16
C ALA A 374 16.39 -8.71 9.63
N TYR A 375 16.13 -7.56 9.01
CA TYR A 375 16.03 -7.48 7.55
C TYR A 375 17.37 -7.72 6.84
N ASN A 376 18.48 -7.21 7.38
CA ASN A 376 19.80 -7.53 6.84
C ASN A 376 20.09 -9.04 6.86
N TRP A 377 19.60 -9.75 7.89
CA TRP A 377 19.70 -11.20 7.93
C TRP A 377 18.87 -11.86 6.81
N PHE A 378 17.64 -11.40 6.58
CA PHE A 378 16.82 -11.85 5.43
C PHE A 378 17.58 -11.67 4.10
N VAL A 379 18.14 -10.48 3.86
CA VAL A 379 18.90 -10.18 2.62
C VAL A 379 20.14 -11.05 2.49
N ARG A 380 20.85 -11.35 3.58
CA ARG A 380 22.01 -12.26 3.55
C ARG A 380 21.61 -13.70 3.21
N LYS A 381 20.47 -14.16 3.73
CA LYS A 381 20.00 -15.53 3.56
C LYS A 381 19.41 -15.78 2.18
N PHE A 382 18.54 -14.89 1.71
CA PHE A 382 17.76 -15.08 0.48
C PHE A 382 18.23 -14.22 -0.69
N GLY A 383 19.17 -13.30 -0.46
CA GLY A 383 19.66 -12.38 -1.46
C GLY A 383 18.79 -11.13 -1.60
N SER A 384 19.36 -10.07 -2.15
CA SER A 384 18.70 -8.76 -2.28
C SER A 384 17.54 -8.72 -3.29
N ASN A 385 17.35 -9.76 -4.11
CA ASN A 385 16.21 -9.84 -5.02
C ASN A 385 14.96 -10.46 -4.36
N ALA A 386 15.15 -11.31 -3.34
CA ALA A 386 14.06 -11.99 -2.65
C ALA A 386 13.08 -11.02 -2.00
N GLN A 387 13.53 -9.81 -1.66
CA GLN A 387 12.67 -8.76 -1.12
C GLN A 387 11.53 -8.38 -2.06
N PHE A 388 11.82 -8.21 -3.35
CA PHE A 388 10.81 -7.82 -4.35
C PHE A 388 9.95 -9.02 -4.71
N GLU A 389 10.56 -10.20 -4.85
CA GLU A 389 9.85 -11.44 -5.13
C GLU A 389 8.82 -11.76 -4.05
N LEU A 390 9.17 -11.60 -2.77
CA LEU A 390 8.23 -11.79 -1.64
C LEU A 390 7.01 -10.87 -1.77
N LEU A 391 7.25 -9.56 -1.90
CA LEU A 391 6.19 -8.56 -2.01
C LEU A 391 5.30 -8.81 -3.23
N TYR A 392 5.91 -9.17 -4.36
CA TYR A 392 5.17 -9.43 -5.59
C TYR A 392 4.37 -10.74 -5.52
N GLN A 393 4.89 -11.78 -4.85
CA GLN A 393 4.15 -13.02 -4.62
C GLN A 393 2.96 -12.82 -3.68
N LEU A 394 3.08 -11.95 -2.68
CA LEU A 394 1.99 -11.58 -1.77
C LEU A 394 0.79 -10.94 -2.47
N ARG A 395 1.03 -10.26 -3.59
CA ARG A 395 -0.04 -9.76 -4.47
C ARG A 395 -0.97 -10.88 -4.93
N ALA A 396 -0.43 -12.07 -5.19
CA ALA A 396 -1.16 -13.21 -5.75
C ALA A 396 -1.65 -14.23 -4.70
N SER A 397 -1.07 -14.24 -3.49
CA SER A 397 -1.21 -15.37 -2.56
C SER A 397 -2.27 -15.22 -1.46
N ARG A 398 -3.06 -14.15 -1.48
CA ARG A 398 -3.93 -13.75 -0.37
C ARG A 398 -4.82 -14.90 0.13
N SER A 399 -4.43 -15.50 1.26
CA SER A 399 -5.26 -16.35 2.10
C SER A 399 -6.09 -15.48 3.05
N MET A 400 -7.27 -15.97 3.40
CA MET A 400 -8.41 -15.18 3.89
C MET A 400 -8.31 -14.68 5.35
N ASP A 401 -7.32 -15.11 6.13
CA ASP A 401 -7.27 -14.78 7.54
C ASP A 401 -6.49 -13.48 7.78
N LEU A 402 -7.05 -12.36 7.34
CA LEU A 402 -7.05 -11.18 8.23
C LEU A 402 -8.09 -11.47 9.32
N ASP A 403 -7.88 -12.53 10.10
CA ASP A 403 -8.52 -12.60 11.40
C ASP A 403 -8.19 -11.27 12.10
N THR A 404 -9.15 -10.78 12.87
CA THR A 404 -9.11 -9.55 13.67
C THR A 404 -7.84 -9.36 14.53
N SER A 405 -6.97 -10.38 14.57
CA SER A 405 -5.68 -10.48 15.23
C SER A 405 -4.46 -10.09 14.38
N GLY A 406 -4.59 -9.79 13.08
CA GLY A 406 -3.50 -9.20 12.28
C GLY A 406 -2.39 -10.17 11.85
N TYR A 407 -2.68 -11.46 11.73
CA TYR A 407 -1.72 -12.45 11.20
C TYR A 407 -1.59 -12.35 9.67
N SER A 408 -0.36 -12.28 9.18
CA SER A 408 -0.07 -12.36 7.74
C SER A 408 0.17 -13.80 7.31
N ALA A 409 -0.85 -14.67 7.39
CA ALA A 409 -0.73 -16.08 6.95
C ALA A 409 -0.14 -16.17 5.52
N ALA A 410 -0.59 -15.28 4.62
CA ALA A 410 -0.04 -15.15 3.28
C ALA A 410 1.48 -14.81 3.27
N PHE A 411 1.96 -13.92 4.14
CA PHE A 411 3.39 -13.63 4.27
C PHE A 411 4.17 -14.86 4.72
N VAL A 412 3.67 -15.59 5.72
CA VAL A 412 4.32 -16.81 6.21
C VAL A 412 4.39 -17.85 5.09
N ASP A 413 3.30 -18.04 4.36
CA ASP A 413 3.22 -18.98 3.24
C ASP A 413 4.21 -18.61 2.12
N GLU A 414 4.26 -17.35 1.69
CA GLU A 414 5.21 -16.92 0.64
C GLU A 414 6.66 -16.93 1.13
N PHE A 415 6.91 -16.54 2.37
CA PHE A 415 8.24 -16.63 2.97
C PHE A 415 8.74 -18.09 2.95
N ASN A 416 7.88 -19.02 3.35
CA ASN A 416 8.19 -20.45 3.36
C ASN A 416 8.38 -21.02 1.95
N LYS A 417 7.85 -20.39 0.89
CA LYS A 417 8.14 -20.75 -0.51
C LYS A 417 9.51 -20.22 -0.94
N LEU A 418 9.89 -19.00 -0.55
CA LEU A 418 11.22 -18.45 -0.83
C LEU A 418 12.35 -19.24 -0.17
N ALA A 419 12.08 -19.89 0.96
CA ALA A 419 13.05 -20.71 1.65
C ALA A 419 13.35 -22.07 0.98
N LYS A 420 12.54 -22.50 0.01
CA LYS A 420 12.61 -23.81 -0.65
C LYS A 420 13.48 -23.95 -1.92
N PRO A 421 13.83 -22.92 -2.73
CA PRO A 421 14.37 -23.17 -4.07
C PRO A 421 15.84 -23.64 -4.14
N ASN A 422 16.62 -23.58 -3.04
CA ASN A 422 18.08 -23.84 -3.07
C ASN A 422 18.57 -24.67 -1.88
N CYS A 423 18.00 -25.87 -1.70
CA CYS A 423 18.41 -26.76 -0.62
C CYS A 423 18.84 -28.14 -1.16
N ASP A 424 20.15 -28.39 -1.10
CA ASP A 424 20.74 -29.73 -1.28
C ASP A 424 20.58 -30.62 -0.03
N TYR A 425 20.17 -30.08 1.12
CA TYR A 425 20.20 -30.80 2.41
C TYR A 425 19.00 -30.60 3.36
N ASP A 426 18.29 -29.47 3.34
CA ASP A 426 17.09 -29.27 4.19
C ASP A 426 16.00 -28.46 3.49
N CYS A 427 15.03 -29.17 2.92
CA CYS A 427 13.88 -28.59 2.21
C CYS A 427 12.75 -28.12 3.12
N ARG A 428 12.98 -28.09 4.44
CA ARG A 428 11.97 -27.74 5.45
C ARG A 428 12.25 -26.41 6.12
N PHE A 429 13.24 -25.63 5.66
CA PHE A 429 13.52 -24.33 6.25
C PHE A 429 12.29 -23.43 6.11
N GLU A 430 11.67 -23.12 7.23
CA GLU A 430 10.48 -22.26 7.33
C GLU A 430 10.81 -20.99 8.13
N LEU A 431 9.87 -20.05 8.20
CA LEU A 431 9.99 -18.83 9.01
C LEU A 431 10.27 -19.16 10.49
N THR A 432 9.76 -20.28 10.98
CA THR A 432 10.05 -20.81 12.33
C THR A 432 11.53 -21.17 12.51
N ASP A 433 12.15 -21.80 11.53
CA ASP A 433 13.59 -22.08 11.54
C ASP A 433 14.40 -20.80 11.40
N PHE A 434 13.95 -19.86 10.55
CA PHE A 434 14.58 -18.55 10.42
C PHE A 434 14.58 -17.78 11.75
N ARG A 435 13.46 -17.81 12.49
CA ARG A 435 13.34 -17.27 13.85
C ARG A 435 14.30 -17.96 14.83
N ALA A 436 14.42 -19.29 14.77
CA ALA A 436 15.31 -20.06 15.65
C ALA A 436 16.80 -19.84 15.34
N ASP A 437 17.15 -19.60 14.07
CA ASP A 437 18.51 -19.40 13.59
C ASP A 437 19.04 -17.98 13.90
N TYR A 438 18.15 -16.98 13.94
CA TYR A 438 18.52 -15.57 14.09
C TYR A 438 19.36 -15.25 15.35
N PRO A 439 19.07 -15.76 16.57
CA PRO A 439 19.90 -15.51 17.74
C PRO A 439 21.32 -16.11 17.68
N ASN A 440 21.60 -16.96 16.68
CA ASN A 440 22.86 -17.69 16.57
C ASN A 440 23.80 -17.16 15.46
N GLN A 441 23.41 -16.12 14.72
CA GLN A 441 24.15 -15.63 13.53
C GLN A 441 25.56 -15.08 13.78
N ASN A 442 25.96 -14.88 15.04
CA ASN A 442 27.29 -14.36 15.42
C ASN A 442 27.99 -15.24 16.48
N LYS A 443 27.56 -16.49 16.66
CA LYS A 443 28.26 -17.50 17.47
C LYS A 443 29.11 -18.38 16.57
#